data_AF-A0A1H6EV19-F1
#
_entry.id   AF-A0A1H6EV19-F1
#
_cell.length_a   1.000
_cell.length_b   1.000
_cell.length_c   1.000
_cell.angle_alpha   90.00
_cell.angle_beta   90.00
_cell.angle_gamma   90.00
#
_symmetry.space_group_name_H-M   'P 1'
#
loop_
_entity.id
_entity.type
_entity.pdbx_description
1 polymer ?
#
loop_
_entity_poly.entity_id
_entity_poly.type
_entity_poly.pdbx_seq_one_letter_code
_entity_poly.pdbx_strand_id
1 'polypeptide(L)'
;MSENQAEQFAELPAPASVKLIDFEEARVVPGIVPNTFILIVSGTKPYLNMKVELSPLVYIRQPEFWGIEVVGSLPGVGLPATAPYTVSLPLDGIIGTKGIEVIGANTRKTFEVP
;
A
#
# COMPACT_ATOMS: atom_id res chain seq x y z
N MET A 1 2.87 35.16 -3.69
CA MET A 1 1.84 34.32 -4.34
C MET A 1 1.02 35.25 -5.21
N SER A 2 1.00 35.05 -6.53
CA SER A 2 0.07 35.79 -7.39
C SER A 2 -1.34 35.24 -7.21
N GLU A 3 -2.37 36.06 -7.41
CA GLU A 3 -3.79 35.64 -7.30
C GLU A 3 -4.08 34.41 -8.18
N ASN A 4 -3.48 34.36 -9.37
CA ASN A 4 -3.58 33.24 -10.31
C ASN A 4 -3.06 31.90 -9.73
N GLN A 5 -2.04 31.93 -8.86
CA GLN A 5 -1.53 30.71 -8.20
C GLN A 5 -2.46 30.20 -7.09
N ALA A 6 -3.16 31.11 -6.40
CA ALA A 6 -4.11 30.72 -5.35
C ALA A 6 -5.38 30.11 -5.93
N GLU A 7 -5.87 30.64 -7.05
CA GLU A 7 -7.02 30.09 -7.80
C GLU A 7 -6.70 28.69 -8.34
N GLN A 8 -5.54 28.51 -9.00
CA GLN A 8 -5.10 27.19 -9.47
C GLN A 8 -4.97 26.16 -8.33
N PHE A 9 -4.50 26.59 -7.16
CA PHE A 9 -4.39 25.70 -6.01
C PHE A 9 -5.76 25.31 -5.44
N ALA A 10 -6.73 26.23 -5.47
CA ALA A 10 -8.10 25.97 -5.01
C ALA A 10 -8.87 24.99 -5.92
N GLU A 11 -8.48 24.88 -7.20
CA GLU A 11 -9.05 23.91 -8.14
C GLU A 11 -8.48 22.49 -7.99
N LEU A 12 -7.41 22.31 -7.21
CA LEU A 12 -6.85 20.99 -6.97
C LEU A 12 -7.81 20.11 -6.15
N PRO A 13 -7.74 18.78 -6.31
CA PRO A 13 -8.49 17.86 -5.48
C PRO A 13 -8.26 18.13 -3.98
N ALA A 14 -9.33 17.97 -3.19
CA ALA A 14 -9.25 18.12 -1.75
C ALA A 14 -8.16 17.19 -1.15
N PRO A 15 -7.49 17.62 -0.07
CA PRO A 15 -6.48 16.80 0.58
C PRO A 15 -7.07 15.46 1.05
N ALA A 16 -6.33 14.38 0.84
CA ALA A 16 -6.66 13.05 1.35
C ALA A 16 -5.84 12.74 2.60
N SER A 17 -6.43 12.07 3.58
CA SER A 17 -5.69 11.51 4.71
C SER A 17 -5.16 10.13 4.33
N VAL A 18 -3.83 9.96 4.35
CA VAL A 18 -3.17 8.67 4.10
C VAL A 18 -2.61 8.14 5.41
N LYS A 19 -2.92 6.89 5.75
CA LYS A 19 -2.41 6.23 6.96
C LYS A 19 -2.07 4.77 6.68
N LEU A 20 -1.13 4.22 7.44
CA LEU A 20 -1.01 2.78 7.56
C LEU A 20 -2.32 2.20 8.10
N ILE A 21 -2.72 1.07 7.55
CA ILE A 21 -3.82 0.25 8.07
C ILE A 21 -3.35 -1.19 8.23
N ASP A 22 -3.98 -1.93 9.14
CA ASP A 22 -3.68 -3.35 9.30
C ASP A 22 -4.32 -4.20 8.20
N PHE A 23 -3.78 -5.42 8.07
CA PHE A 23 -4.26 -6.46 7.19
C PHE A 23 -4.53 -7.74 7.98
N GLU A 24 -5.43 -8.57 7.47
CA GLU A 24 -5.81 -9.84 8.09
C GLU A 24 -5.04 -11.00 7.46
N GLU A 25 -4.86 -10.96 6.14
CA GLU A 25 -4.11 -11.97 5.39
C GLU A 25 -3.12 -11.30 4.44
N ALA A 26 -1.92 -11.86 4.38
CA ALA A 26 -0.95 -11.62 3.32
C ALA A 26 -0.38 -12.95 2.86
N ARG A 27 -0.22 -13.09 1.54
CA ARG A 27 0.37 -14.26 0.88
C ARG A 27 1.12 -13.85 -0.38
N VAL A 28 2.17 -14.60 -0.69
CA VAL A 28 2.94 -14.48 -1.94
C VAL A 28 2.60 -15.67 -2.82
N VAL A 29 2.32 -15.43 -4.10
CA VAL A 29 2.07 -16.48 -5.09
C VAL A 29 3.00 -16.32 -6.30
N PRO A 30 3.32 -17.41 -7.00
CA PRO A 30 4.02 -17.31 -8.29
C PRO A 30 3.22 -16.51 -9.31
N GLY A 31 3.91 -15.70 -10.10
CA GLY A 31 3.36 -15.03 -11.28
C GLY A 31 3.26 -15.98 -12.48
N ILE A 32 2.77 -15.43 -13.60
CA ILE A 32 2.62 -16.18 -14.86
C ILE A 32 3.98 -16.36 -15.56
N VAL A 33 4.91 -15.43 -15.32
CA VAL A 33 6.29 -15.49 -15.83
C VAL A 33 7.15 -16.24 -14.81
N PRO A 34 8.07 -17.13 -15.25
CA PRO A 34 8.97 -17.81 -14.33
C PRO A 34 9.74 -16.84 -13.44
N ASN A 35 9.91 -17.20 -12.16
CA ASN A 35 10.61 -16.41 -11.15
C ASN A 35 10.02 -15.02 -10.89
N THR A 36 8.76 -14.78 -11.23
CA THR A 36 8.03 -13.59 -10.77
C THR A 36 7.05 -13.97 -9.67
N PHE A 37 6.75 -13.02 -8.80
CA PHE A 37 5.92 -13.23 -7.62
C PHE A 37 4.92 -12.10 -7.47
N ILE A 38 3.75 -12.40 -6.94
CA ILE A 38 2.69 -11.43 -6.68
C ILE A 38 2.36 -11.50 -5.19
N LEU A 39 2.51 -10.37 -4.50
CA LEU A 39 1.98 -10.19 -3.16
C LEU A 39 0.47 -9.92 -3.24
N ILE A 40 -0.31 -10.62 -2.45
CA ILE A 40 -1.75 -10.40 -2.29
C ILE A 40 -2.02 -10.15 -0.80
N VAL A 41 -2.69 -9.04 -0.50
CA VAL A 41 -3.03 -8.61 0.87
C VAL A 41 -4.52 -8.33 0.95
N SER A 42 -5.15 -8.79 2.02
CA SER A 42 -6.57 -8.57 2.28
C SER A 42 -6.84 -8.27 3.75
N GLY A 43 -7.98 -7.62 3.99
CA GLY A 43 -8.48 -7.31 5.32
C GLY A 43 -9.71 -6.42 5.25
N THR A 44 -10.01 -5.74 6.35
CA THR A 44 -11.16 -4.86 6.47
C THR A 44 -10.74 -3.39 6.56
N LYS A 45 -11.28 -2.53 5.70
CA LYS A 45 -11.08 -1.07 5.77
C LYS A 45 -12.18 -0.41 6.61
N PRO A 46 -11.85 0.60 7.44
CA PRO A 46 -12.79 1.24 8.36
C PRO A 46 -13.83 2.17 7.69
N TYR A 47 -13.60 2.57 6.43
CA TYR A 47 -14.50 3.45 5.69
C TYR A 47 -14.77 2.91 4.28
N LEU A 48 -16.03 2.99 3.82
CA LEU A 48 -16.42 2.50 2.49
C LEU A 48 -15.65 3.16 1.35
N ASN A 49 -15.42 4.47 1.46
CA ASN A 49 -14.71 5.28 0.47
C ASN A 49 -13.19 5.29 0.64
N MET A 50 -12.64 4.57 1.62
CA MET A 50 -11.18 4.43 1.75
C MET A 50 -10.64 3.58 0.59
N LYS A 51 -9.60 4.07 -0.08
CA LYS A 51 -8.83 3.32 -1.07
C LYS A 51 -7.64 2.69 -0.36
N VAL A 52 -7.44 1.39 -0.54
CA VAL A 52 -6.29 0.67 0.02
C VAL A 52 -5.30 0.37 -1.09
N GLU A 53 -4.01 0.55 -0.82
CA GLU A 53 -2.92 0.31 -1.78
C GLU A 53 -1.72 -0.31 -1.05
N LEU A 54 -0.85 -0.97 -1.84
CA LEU A 54 0.45 -1.47 -1.39
C LEU A 54 1.53 -0.49 -1.85
N SER A 55 2.30 0.04 -0.91
CA SER A 55 3.30 1.08 -1.16
C SER A 55 4.70 0.57 -0.77
N PRO A 56 5.54 0.15 -1.74
CA PRO A 56 6.92 -0.21 -1.47
C PRO A 56 7.71 0.97 -0.90
N LEU A 57 8.49 0.72 0.14
CA LEU A 57 9.45 1.69 0.63
C LEU A 57 10.58 1.88 -0.39
N VAL A 58 11.12 3.09 -0.45
CA VAL A 58 12.22 3.43 -1.34
C VAL A 58 13.54 3.32 -0.57
N TYR A 59 14.46 2.51 -1.10
CA TYR A 59 15.77 2.33 -0.51
C TYR A 59 16.88 2.73 -1.50
N ILE A 60 17.94 3.34 -0.96
CA ILE A 60 19.18 3.60 -1.73
C ILE A 60 19.98 2.31 -1.94
N ARG A 61 19.89 1.37 -0.99
CA ARG A 61 20.54 0.05 -1.03
C ARG A 61 19.52 -1.03 -0.75
N GLN A 62 19.60 -2.14 -1.49
CA GLN A 62 18.70 -3.27 -1.31
C GLN A 62 18.77 -3.81 0.14
N PRO A 63 17.64 -3.88 0.87
CA PRO A 63 17.58 -4.42 2.23
C PRO A 63 17.51 -5.95 2.23
N GLU A 64 17.54 -6.58 3.41
CA GLU A 64 17.26 -8.02 3.53
C GLU A 64 15.81 -8.35 3.15
N PHE A 65 14.87 -7.60 3.71
CA PHE A 65 13.45 -7.66 3.37
C PHE A 65 13.01 -6.31 2.85
N TRP A 66 12.47 -6.27 1.64
CA TRP A 66 11.92 -5.03 1.10
C TRP A 66 10.59 -4.71 1.79
N GLY A 67 10.51 -3.58 2.47
CA GLY A 67 9.30 -3.15 3.17
C GLY A 67 8.23 -2.69 2.19
N ILE A 68 7.00 -3.16 2.39
CA ILE A 68 5.81 -2.81 1.60
C ILE A 68 4.71 -2.44 2.58
N GLU A 69 4.32 -1.16 2.58
CA GLU A 69 3.30 -0.61 3.47
C GLU A 69 1.89 -0.87 2.92
N VAL A 70 0.96 -1.19 3.81
CA VAL A 70 -0.47 -1.23 3.51
C VAL A 70 -1.07 0.11 3.89
N VAL A 71 -1.40 0.94 2.90
CA VAL A 71 -1.86 2.32 3.10
C VAL A 71 -3.33 2.46 2.75
N GLY A 72 -4.07 3.18 3.60
CA GLY A 72 -5.45 3.60 3.37
C GLY A 72 -5.51 5.11 3.12
N SER A 73 -5.97 5.49 1.93
CA SER A 73 -6.23 6.88 1.53
C SER A 73 -7.72 7.19 1.64
N LEU A 74 -8.08 8.18 2.46
CA LEU A 74 -9.45 8.61 2.68
C LEU A 74 -9.71 9.98 2.01
N PRO A 75 -10.46 10.03 0.89
CA PRO A 75 -10.86 11.28 0.28
C PRO A 75 -12.05 11.90 1.03
N GLY A 76 -11.92 13.16 1.43
CA GLY A 76 -13.00 13.91 2.09
C GLY A 76 -13.44 13.29 3.43
N VAL A 77 -14.76 13.24 3.66
CA VAL A 77 -15.34 12.68 4.88
C VAL A 77 -15.43 11.15 4.77
N GLY A 78 -15.08 10.44 5.84
CA GLY A 78 -15.20 9.00 5.88
C GLY A 78 -16.64 8.52 6.00
N LEU A 79 -17.06 7.65 5.08
CA LEU A 79 -18.36 6.99 5.16
C LEU A 79 -18.30 5.89 6.23
N PRO A 80 -19.04 6.01 7.36
CA PRO A 80 -18.83 5.22 8.57
C PRO A 80 -19.41 3.81 8.43
N ALA A 81 -18.74 2.98 7.64
CA ALA A 81 -19.04 1.57 7.47
C ALA A 81 -17.78 0.84 7.01
N THR A 82 -17.61 -0.38 7.50
CA THR A 82 -16.50 -1.24 7.12
C THR A 82 -16.76 -1.94 5.79
N ALA A 83 -15.69 -2.28 5.07
CA ALA A 83 -15.77 -3.14 3.89
C ALA A 83 -14.51 -3.99 3.76
N PRO A 84 -14.58 -5.18 3.14
CA PRO A 84 -13.39 -5.93 2.80
C PRO A 84 -12.60 -5.21 1.71
N TYR A 85 -11.29 -5.45 1.67
CA TYR A 85 -10.42 -5.10 0.57
C TYR A 85 -9.53 -6.27 0.17
N THR A 86 -9.10 -6.27 -1.08
CA THR A 86 -8.02 -7.15 -1.57
C THR A 86 -7.22 -6.36 -2.58
N VAL A 87 -5.91 -6.32 -2.38
CA VAL A 87 -4.96 -5.60 -3.24
C VAL A 87 -3.80 -6.52 -3.57
N SER A 88 -3.22 -6.30 -4.75
CA SER A 88 -2.10 -7.10 -5.23
C SER A 88 -1.00 -6.24 -5.80
N LEU A 89 0.25 -6.69 -5.65
CA LEU A 89 1.43 -6.01 -6.17
C LEU A 89 2.41 -7.04 -6.75
N PRO A 90 2.76 -6.94 -8.05
CA PRO A 90 3.88 -7.69 -8.60
C PRO A 90 5.17 -7.29 -7.87
N LEU A 91 5.97 -8.28 -7.48
CA LEU A 91 7.18 -8.08 -6.70
C LEU A 91 8.43 -7.83 -7.56
N ASP A 92 8.28 -7.78 -8.88
CA ASP A 92 9.38 -7.55 -9.82
C ASP A 92 10.13 -6.24 -9.49
N GLY A 93 11.38 -6.36 -9.06
CA GLY A 93 12.22 -5.21 -8.69
C GLY A 93 12.00 -4.65 -7.28
N ILE A 94 11.16 -5.27 -6.45
CA ILE A 94 10.86 -4.86 -5.06
C ILE A 94 11.02 -6.03 -4.07
N ILE A 95 12.05 -6.85 -4.28
CA ILE A 95 12.43 -7.95 -3.38
C ILE A 95 13.79 -7.60 -2.76
N GLY A 96 13.92 -7.82 -1.45
CA GLY A 96 15.17 -7.69 -0.73
C GLY A 96 16.14 -8.83 -1.08
N THR A 97 17.27 -8.92 -0.39
CA THR A 97 18.20 -10.04 -0.60
C THR A 97 17.66 -11.38 -0.06
N LYS A 98 16.62 -11.35 0.79
CA LYS A 98 15.94 -12.54 1.34
C LYS A 98 14.45 -12.58 1.02
N GLY A 99 13.81 -11.43 0.79
CA GLY A 99 12.36 -11.40 0.52
C GLY A 99 11.70 -10.05 0.76
N ILE A 100 10.47 -10.07 1.27
CA ILE A 100 9.67 -8.86 1.54
C ILE A 100 9.15 -8.82 2.99
N GLU A 101 8.85 -7.63 3.48
CA GLU A 101 8.12 -7.39 4.74
C GLU A 101 6.85 -6.59 4.44
N VAL A 102 5.68 -7.15 4.75
CA VAL A 102 4.40 -6.44 4.66
C VAL A 102 4.17 -5.70 5.98
N ILE A 103 3.95 -4.39 5.91
CA ILE A 103 3.90 -3.47 7.05
C ILE A 103 2.50 -2.85 7.13
N GLY A 104 1.74 -3.26 8.14
CA GLY A 104 0.49 -2.63 8.55
C GLY A 104 0.70 -1.59 9.66
N ALA A 105 -0.41 -1.10 10.22
CA ALA A 105 -0.36 -0.12 11.32
C ALA A 105 0.25 -0.71 12.61
N ASN A 106 -0.10 -1.96 12.93
CA ASN A 106 0.38 -2.67 14.12
C ASN A 106 0.91 -4.08 13.79
N THR A 107 0.68 -4.55 12.56
CA THR A 107 1.01 -5.91 12.12
C THR A 107 2.17 -5.88 11.13
N ARG A 108 3.09 -6.83 11.25
CA ARG A 108 4.17 -7.04 10.28
C ARG A 108 4.28 -8.51 9.92
N LYS A 109 4.57 -8.81 8.66
CA LYS A 109 4.75 -10.19 8.20
C LYS A 109 5.83 -10.28 7.13
N THR A 110 6.83 -11.11 7.36
CA THR A 110 7.90 -11.38 6.40
C THR A 110 7.59 -12.61 5.55
N PHE A 111 8.08 -12.58 4.31
CA PHE A 111 8.07 -13.72 3.41
C PHE A 111 9.46 -13.85 2.82
N GLU A 112 10.03 -15.05 2.91
CA GLU A 112 11.17 -15.42 2.08
C GLU A 112 10.67 -15.66 0.66
N VAL A 113 11.33 -15.03 -0.32
CA VAL A 113 10.97 -15.13 -1.73
C VAL A 113 12.28 -15.26 -2.51
N PRO A 114 12.39 -16.24 -3.44
CA PRO A 114 13.60 -16.48 -4.24
C PRO A 114 14.14 -15.26 -5.00
#